data_AF-A0A951AGJ3-F1
#
_entry.id   AF-A0A951AGJ3-F1
#
_cell.length_a   1.000
_cell.length_b   1.000
_cell.length_c   1.000
_cell.angle_alpha   90.00
_cell.angle_beta   90.00
_cell.angle_gamma   90.00
#
_symmetry.space_group_name_H-M   'P 1'
#
loop_
_entity.id
_entity.type
_entity.pdbx_description
1 polymer ?
#
loop_
_entity_poly.entity_id
_entity_poly.type
_entity_poly.pdbx_seq_one_letter_code
_entity_poly.pdbx_strand_id
1 'polypeptide(L)'
;KVLLGATRGYKHHAQLVRFRSHAQPIDAIAAYLWIIAEEAVRRGYRFDTSKIPQRQTAEHIRETQGQLLFEWKHLRAKLRTRAPKTHRELRSLKRPDPHLLFKIIPGEIKDWEKTPRR
;
A
#
# COMPACT_ATOMS: atom_id res chain seq x y z
N LYS A 1 -5.80 0.70 14.24
CA LYS A 1 -4.99 0.38 15.44
C LYS A 1 -3.57 0.97 15.40
N VAL A 2 -2.80 0.85 14.32
CA VAL A 2 -1.40 1.34 14.26
C VAL A 2 -1.28 2.86 14.38
N LEU A 3 -2.08 3.62 13.62
CA LEU A 3 -2.13 5.09 13.74
C LEU A 3 -2.86 5.58 15.00
N LEU A 4 -3.60 4.69 15.68
CA LEU A 4 -4.26 4.96 16.96
C LEU A 4 -3.35 4.65 18.16
N GLY A 5 -2.05 4.35 17.93
CA GLY A 5 -1.09 4.02 18.99
C GLY A 5 -1.28 2.64 19.66
N ALA A 6 -2.34 1.90 19.30
CA ALA A 6 -2.79 0.67 19.96
C ALA A 6 -2.05 -0.62 19.52
N THR A 7 -0.90 -0.52 18.84
CA THR A 7 -0.09 -1.69 18.43
C THR A 7 1.33 -1.55 18.92
N ARG A 8 1.96 -2.62 19.44
CA ARG A 8 3.38 -2.60 19.85
C ARG A 8 4.35 -2.48 18.67
N GLY A 9 4.02 -3.10 17.53
CA GLY A 9 4.83 -3.07 16.29
C GLY A 9 4.33 -2.10 15.22
N TYR A 10 5.13 -1.93 14.17
CA TYR A 10 4.82 -1.16 12.95
C TYR A 10 4.62 0.36 13.13
N LYS A 11 4.72 0.92 14.35
CA LYS A 11 4.49 2.36 14.63
C LYS A 11 5.37 3.33 13.83
N HIS A 12 6.58 2.93 13.46
CA HIS A 12 7.56 3.76 12.73
C HIS A 12 7.80 3.27 11.30
N HIS A 13 6.86 2.50 10.74
CA HIS A 13 7.02 2.01 9.37
C HIS A 13 6.93 3.17 8.38
N ALA A 14 7.87 3.23 7.45
CA ALA A 14 8.01 4.35 6.52
C ALA A 14 6.76 4.58 5.66
N GLN A 15 6.10 3.51 5.20
CA GLN A 15 4.83 3.64 4.48
C GLN A 15 3.70 4.28 5.32
N LEU A 16 3.79 4.33 6.65
CA LEU A 16 2.78 5.02 7.47
C LEU A 16 2.83 6.54 7.34
N VAL A 17 3.97 7.09 6.91
CA VAL A 17 4.15 8.53 6.72
C VAL A 17 3.10 9.07 5.76
N ARG A 18 2.81 8.35 4.66
CA ARG A 18 1.79 8.78 3.67
C ARG A 18 0.40 8.98 4.29
N PHE A 19 0.02 8.12 5.24
CA PHE A 19 -1.29 8.20 5.90
C PHE A 19 -1.29 9.30 6.96
N ARG A 20 -0.19 9.51 7.67
CA ARG A 20 -0.06 10.61 8.65
C ARG A 20 -0.12 11.99 8.00
N SER A 21 0.38 12.11 6.77
CA SER A 21 0.31 13.36 6.00
C SER A 21 -1.05 13.61 5.33
N HIS A 22 -2.01 12.68 5.48
CA HIS A 22 -3.36 12.85 4.96
C HIS A 22 -4.20 13.72 5.92
N ALA A 23 -5.16 14.49 5.40
CA ALA A 23 -6.06 15.32 6.23
C ALA A 23 -6.87 14.49 7.22
N GLN A 24 -7.17 13.24 6.85
CA GLN A 24 -7.87 12.25 7.67
C GLN A 24 -7.04 10.96 7.76
N PRO A 25 -6.03 10.88 8.65
CA PRO A 25 -5.09 9.75 8.69
C PRO A 25 -5.74 8.41 9.03
N ILE A 26 -6.70 8.42 9.97
CA ILE A 26 -7.37 7.20 10.45
C ILE A 26 -8.30 6.63 9.38
N ASP A 27 -9.04 7.48 8.68
CA ASP A 27 -9.96 7.05 7.62
C ASP A 27 -9.19 6.56 6.39
N ALA A 28 -8.10 7.24 6.01
CA ALA A 28 -7.25 6.83 4.90
C ALA A 28 -6.64 5.43 5.13
N ILE A 29 -6.10 5.16 6.32
CA ILE A 29 -5.55 3.83 6.61
C ILE A 29 -6.67 2.78 6.74
N ALA A 30 -7.84 3.13 7.28
CA ALA A 30 -8.97 2.21 7.39
C ALA A 30 -9.46 1.80 5.99
N ALA A 31 -9.68 2.76 5.08
CA ALA A 31 -10.07 2.51 3.71
C ALA A 31 -9.04 1.63 2.97
N TYR A 32 -7.74 1.91 3.14
CA TYR A 32 -6.68 1.09 2.59
C TYR A 32 -6.70 -0.36 3.12
N LEU A 33 -6.86 -0.54 4.43
CA LEU A 33 -6.90 -1.86 5.05
C LEU A 33 -8.14 -2.67 4.63
N TRP A 34 -9.28 -2.02 4.40
CA TRP A 34 -10.47 -2.69 3.86
C TRP A 34 -10.22 -3.27 2.46
N ILE A 35 -9.55 -2.53 1.58
CA ILE A 35 -9.15 -3.03 0.25
C ILE A 35 -8.20 -4.23 0.37
N ILE A 36 -7.22 -4.16 1.27
CA ILE A 36 -6.30 -5.29 1.53
C ILE A 36 -7.07 -6.51 2.07
N ALA A 37 -8.06 -6.31 2.95
CA ALA A 37 -8.86 -7.39 3.49
C ALA A 37 -9.69 -8.07 2.38
N GLU A 38 -10.31 -7.30 1.49
CA GLU A 38 -11.04 -7.83 0.32
C GLU A 38 -10.13 -8.65 -0.59
N GLU A 39 -8.92 -8.16 -0.89
CA GLU A 39 -7.93 -8.88 -1.68
C GLU A 39 -7.45 -10.17 -0.99
N ALA A 40 -7.24 -10.12 0.33
CA ALA A 40 -6.83 -11.27 1.12
C ALA A 40 -7.90 -12.36 1.07
N VAL A 41 -9.17 -12.01 1.30
CA VAL A 41 -10.31 -12.94 1.21
C VAL A 41 -10.39 -13.55 -0.19
N ARG A 42 -10.29 -12.74 -1.25
CA ARG A 42 -10.30 -13.22 -2.65
C ARG A 42 -9.21 -14.26 -2.93
N ARG A 43 -8.05 -14.10 -2.32
CA ARG A 43 -6.91 -15.03 -2.46
C ARG A 43 -6.94 -16.20 -1.46
N GLY A 44 -7.99 -16.31 -0.64
CA GLY A 44 -8.14 -17.37 0.36
C GLY A 44 -7.34 -17.17 1.66
N TYR A 45 -6.79 -15.97 1.90
CA TYR A 45 -6.13 -15.64 3.17
C TYR A 45 -7.14 -15.24 4.25
N ARG A 46 -6.85 -15.64 5.49
CA ARG A 46 -7.62 -15.21 6.66
C ARG A 46 -7.18 -13.80 7.09
N PHE A 47 -8.02 -12.81 6.84
CA PHE A 47 -7.83 -11.44 7.31
C PHE A 47 -8.79 -11.13 8.45
N ASP A 48 -8.28 -10.59 9.57
CA ASP A 48 -9.11 -10.22 10.72
C ASP A 48 -9.59 -8.77 10.60
N THR A 49 -10.78 -8.61 10.03
CA THR A 49 -11.41 -7.30 9.79
C THR A 49 -11.85 -6.60 11.07
N SER A 50 -11.99 -7.30 12.21
CA SER A 50 -12.31 -6.70 13.52
C SER A 50 -11.25 -5.69 14.00
N LYS A 51 -10.06 -5.72 13.38
CA LYS A 51 -8.96 -4.80 13.66
C LYS A 51 -9.01 -3.51 12.85
N ILE A 52 -9.89 -3.43 11.85
CA ILE A 52 -10.05 -2.25 11.00
C ILE A 52 -11.20 -1.41 11.56
N PRO A 53 -11.02 -0.09 11.76
CA PRO A 53 -12.14 0.82 12.04
C PRO A 53 -13.23 0.72 10.96
N GLN A 54 -14.43 1.21 11.29
CA GLN A 54 -15.54 1.24 10.35
C GLN A 54 -15.12 1.92 9.04
N ARG A 55 -15.57 1.35 7.91
CA ARG A 55 -15.26 1.87 6.58
C ARG A 55 -15.87 3.26 6.44
N GLN A 56 -15.03 4.27 6.31
CA GLN A 56 -15.43 5.64 6.00
C GLN A 56 -14.98 5.99 4.58
N THR A 57 -15.71 6.93 3.96
CA THR A 57 -15.27 7.57 2.72
C THR A 57 -14.09 8.48 3.05
N ALA A 58 -12.87 8.00 2.78
CA ALA A 58 -11.68 8.82 2.85
C ALA A 58 -11.47 9.56 1.53
N GLU A 59 -10.94 10.77 1.58
CA GLU A 59 -10.38 11.41 0.39
C GLU A 59 -9.27 10.57 -0.23
N HIS A 60 -8.99 10.82 -1.51
CA HIS A 60 -7.95 10.11 -2.24
C HIS A 60 -6.57 10.33 -1.62
N ILE A 61 -5.84 9.24 -1.42
CA ILE A 61 -4.46 9.26 -0.94
C ILE A 61 -3.55 9.68 -2.08
N ARG A 62 -2.89 10.83 -1.94
CA ARG A 62 -1.94 11.32 -2.95
C ARG A 62 -0.65 10.51 -2.90
N GLU A 63 -0.25 9.97 -4.05
CA GLU A 63 1.03 9.30 -4.20
C GLU A 63 1.77 9.74 -5.46
N THR A 64 3.09 9.62 -5.45
CA THR A 64 3.91 10.04 -6.60
C THR A 64 4.06 8.92 -7.62
N GLN A 65 4.20 9.29 -8.89
CA GLN A 65 4.53 8.33 -9.95
C GLN A 65 5.83 7.58 -9.66
N GLY A 66 6.86 8.25 -9.12
CA GLY A 66 8.11 7.63 -8.71
C GLY A 66 7.90 6.54 -7.65
N GLN A 67 7.09 6.81 -6.62
CA GLN A 67 6.78 5.83 -5.58
C GLN A 67 6.02 4.61 -6.13
N LEU A 68 5.02 4.83 -7.00
CA LEU A 68 4.25 3.75 -7.63
C LEU A 68 5.16 2.80 -8.42
N LEU A 69 6.05 3.34 -9.25
CA LEU A 69 6.97 2.55 -10.06
C LEU A 69 8.02 1.84 -9.20
N PHE A 70 8.46 2.48 -8.12
CA PHE A 70 9.39 1.87 -7.16
C PHE A 70 8.76 0.66 -6.48
N GLU A 71 7.55 0.80 -5.93
CA GLU A 71 6.83 -0.31 -5.30
C GLU A 71 6.51 -1.43 -6.28
N TRP A 72 6.17 -1.08 -7.53
CA TRP A 72 5.96 -2.07 -8.61
C TRP A 72 7.20 -2.92 -8.87
N LYS A 73 8.38 -2.29 -8.98
CA LYS A 73 9.65 -2.99 -9.17
C LYS A 73 9.91 -3.97 -8.02
N HIS A 74 9.68 -3.54 -6.78
CA HIS A 74 9.85 -4.40 -5.59
C HIS A 74 8.86 -5.57 -5.58
N LEU A 75 7.60 -5.31 -5.93
CA LEU A 75 6.58 -6.35 -6.02
C LEU A 75 6.98 -7.41 -7.06
N ARG A 76 7.37 -6.99 -8.26
CA ARG A 76 7.83 -7.91 -9.32
C ARG A 76 9.02 -8.76 -8.87
N ALA A 77 10.00 -8.16 -8.20
CA ALA A 77 11.16 -8.90 -7.67
C ALA A 77 10.74 -9.98 -6.65
N LYS A 78 9.79 -9.68 -5.76
CA LYS A 78 9.23 -10.64 -4.80
C LYS A 78 8.39 -11.72 -5.47
N LEU A 79 7.58 -11.37 -6.47
CA LEU A 79 6.74 -12.32 -7.19
C LEU A 79 7.58 -13.31 -8.00
N ARG A 80 8.73 -12.89 -8.53
CA ARG A 80 9.64 -13.77 -9.28
C ARG A 80 10.03 -15.02 -8.48
N THR A 81 10.21 -14.90 -7.16
CA THR A 81 10.57 -16.02 -6.28
C THR A 81 9.35 -16.67 -5.63
N ARG A 82 8.40 -15.86 -5.13
CA ARG A 82 7.28 -16.36 -4.30
C ARG A 82 6.05 -16.81 -5.10
N ALA A 83 5.86 -16.29 -6.31
CA ALA A 83 4.72 -16.60 -7.17
C ALA A 83 5.10 -16.54 -8.67
N PRO A 84 5.91 -17.48 -9.17
CA PRO A 84 6.45 -17.42 -10.53
C PRO A 84 5.38 -17.37 -11.63
N LYS A 85 4.22 -18.02 -11.40
CA LYS A 85 3.08 -17.98 -12.33
C LYS A 85 2.55 -16.56 -12.50
N THR A 86 2.22 -15.89 -11.40
CA THR A 86 1.75 -14.49 -11.39
C THR A 86 2.81 -13.54 -11.95
N HIS A 87 4.10 -13.79 -11.69
CA HIS A 87 5.17 -12.98 -12.28
C HIS A 87 5.21 -13.08 -13.82
N ARG A 88 4.91 -14.25 -14.40
CA ARG A 88 4.84 -14.42 -15.86
C ARG A 88 3.65 -13.66 -16.46
N GLU A 89 2.48 -13.75 -15.83
CA GLU A 89 1.26 -13.06 -16.26
C GLU A 89 1.46 -11.54 -16.27
N LEU A 90 2.17 -11.00 -15.27
CA LEU A 90 2.41 -9.56 -15.13
C LEU A 90 3.66 -9.07 -15.88
N ARG A 91 4.37 -9.92 -16.63
CA ARG A 91 5.67 -9.58 -17.22
C ARG A 91 5.59 -8.49 -18.29
N SER A 92 4.51 -8.45 -19.05
CA SER A 92 4.26 -7.46 -20.11
C SER A 92 3.78 -6.10 -19.56
N LEU A 93 3.28 -6.06 -18.32
CA LEU A 93 2.77 -4.84 -17.69
C LEU A 93 3.93 -3.95 -17.24
N LYS A 94 4.18 -2.89 -18.01
CA LYS A 94 5.26 -1.92 -17.72
C LYS A 94 4.93 -1.02 -16.53
N ARG A 95 3.67 -0.58 -16.43
CA ARG A 95 3.16 0.31 -15.39
C ARG A 95 1.86 -0.26 -14.83
N PRO A 96 1.72 -0.41 -13.50
CA PRO A 96 0.47 -0.83 -12.90
C PRO A 96 -0.49 0.36 -12.79
N ASP A 97 -1.78 0.06 -12.89
CA ASP A 97 -2.82 1.00 -12.51
C ASP A 97 -2.97 1.01 -10.98
N PRO A 98 -3.03 2.20 -10.35
CA PRO A 98 -3.27 2.33 -8.93
C PRO A 98 -4.72 1.95 -8.59
N HIS A 99 -4.97 1.51 -7.36
CA HIS A 99 -6.35 1.41 -6.87
C HIS A 99 -7.00 2.79 -6.84
N LEU A 100 -8.33 2.87 -7.04
CA LEU A 100 -9.13 4.11 -6.99
C LEU A 100 -8.97 4.94 -5.71
N LEU A 101 -8.40 4.35 -4.65
CA LEU A 101 -8.11 5.08 -3.41
C LEU A 101 -6.94 6.04 -3.57
N PHE A 102 -6.07 5.81 -4.57
CA PHE A 102 -4.88 6.61 -4.80
C PHE A 102 -5.08 7.58 -5.95
N LYS A 103 -4.66 8.83 -5.73
CA LYS A 103 -4.51 9.83 -6.78
C LYS A 103 -3.02 10.00 -7.08
N ILE A 104 -2.59 9.54 -8.25
CA ILE A 104 -1.18 9.62 -8.66
C ILE A 104 -0.88 11.00 -9.22
N ILE A 105 0.14 11.65 -8.66
CA ILE A 105 0.67 12.94 -9.10
C ILE A 105 2.09 12.76 -9.66
N PRO A 106 2.55 13.61 -10.58
CA PRO A 106 3.96 13.67 -10.97
C PRO A 106 4.86 13.89 -9.74
N GLY A 107 6.00 13.21 -9.69
CA GLY A 107 6.97 13.36 -8.60
C GLY A 107 7.91 12.16 -8.43
N GLU A 108 8.99 12.36 -7.69
CA GLU A 108 10.01 11.34 -7.39
C GLU A 108 9.55 10.33 -6.31
N ILE A 109 10.42 9.38 -5.97
CA ILE A 109 10.21 8.44 -4.86
C ILE A 109 10.04 9.22 -3.55
N LYS A 110 9.19 8.75 -2.65
CA LYS A 110 9.00 9.42 -1.36
C LYS A 110 10.28 9.34 -0.52
N ASP A 111 10.57 10.43 0.18
CA ASP A 111 11.72 10.61 1.07
C ASP A 111 11.86 9.55 2.17
N TRP A 112 10.73 9.02 2.64
CA TRP A 112 10.69 7.97 3.65
C TRP A 112 11.12 6.59 3.10
N GLU A 113 11.17 6.42 1.78
CA GLU A 113 11.55 5.14 1.18
C GLU A 113 13.02 4.85 1.48
N LYS A 114 13.26 3.71 2.13
CA LYS A 114 14.62 3.24 2.39
C LYS A 114 15.17 2.61 1.12
N THR A 115 15.58 3.47 0.18
CA THR A 115 16.39 3.02 -0.94
C THR A 115 17.72 2.48 -0.39
N PRO A 116 18.19 1.30 -0.81
CA PRO A 116 19.58 0.95 -0.58
C PRO A 116 20.40 2.06 -1.25
N ARG A 117 21.11 2.86 -0.46
CA ARG A 117 22.12 3.76 -1.00
C ARG A 117 23.05 2.88 -1.85
N ARG A 118 23.23 3.28 -3.11
CA ARG A 118 24.16 2.61 -4.03
C ARG A 118 25.56 2.59 -3.45
#